data_AF-A0A2S7XT18-F1
#
_entry.id   AF-A0A2S7XT18-F1
#
_cell.length_a   1.000
_cell.length_b   1.000
_cell.length_c   1.000
_cell.angle_alpha   90.00
_cell.angle_beta   90.00
_cell.angle_gamma   90.00
#
_symmetry.space_group_name_H-M   'P 1'
#
loop_
_entity.id
_entity.type
_entity.pdbx_description
1 polymer ?
#
loop_
_entity_poly.entity_id
_entity_poly.type
_entity_poly.pdbx_seq_one_letter_code
_entity_poly.pdbx_strand_id
1 'polypeptide(L)'
;MHRTSGILLHPTSLPSPFGIGDLGPSAHRFVDFLAQAGQGLWQMLPLGPTGYRDSPYQCTSAFAGNPLLISPEGLMQAGWISATALDNPPAFPTDQVDFDAVNAWKYHLLQTALRGFNDHASTADRQAFDAFCAAEQVWLDDFALYCALKIYHDRLPWTAWETGYAQRDPDALMQWCADHPAALELQRFAQFVFFQQWQALRTHAHAQGVHLIGDIPIFVAHDSSEVWTHPEWFELDADGHPTVIAGVPPDYFSNTGQRWGNPLYRWETLAADGYSFWVERLRRMLELVDLVRIDHFRGFAAYWEIPATEDTAMNGRWVQGPGLALFHALQAALGENLPLIAEDLGIITPDVEALRDELQLPGMAVLQFGFEGIEGDFGRSAFLPHHHRTQLAVYTGTHDNNSLLGWWAERDSDTQRKVRHYLNTDGAEIHWDCIRIALASVGALALFPMQDVLGLGAESCMNRPGTATGNWIWRYREDQLDEAAAGRLRELTRLYGRLPYPTE
;
A
#
# COMPACT_ATOMS: atom_id res chain seq x y z
N MET A 1 -9.29 -20.93 -5.93
CA MET A 1 -8.31 -20.34 -4.99
C MET A 1 -8.18 -21.25 -3.78
N HIS A 2 -6.97 -21.53 -3.32
CA HIS A 2 -6.75 -22.28 -2.08
C HIS A 2 -7.13 -21.45 -0.85
N ARG A 3 -7.53 -22.11 0.24
CA ARG A 3 -7.76 -21.48 1.54
C ARG A 3 -6.43 -21.19 2.23
N THR A 4 -6.10 -19.93 2.42
CA THR A 4 -4.87 -19.52 3.11
C THR A 4 -5.16 -18.39 4.09
N SER A 5 -4.18 -18.05 4.93
CA SER A 5 -4.25 -16.91 5.84
C SER A 5 -2.96 -16.10 5.85
N GLY A 6 -3.05 -14.86 6.32
CA GLY A 6 -1.92 -13.95 6.38
C GLY A 6 -2.08 -12.80 7.36
N ILE A 7 -1.01 -12.04 7.46
CA ILE A 7 -0.96 -10.84 8.29
C ILE A 7 -0.93 -9.60 7.39
N LEU A 8 -1.74 -8.60 7.75
CA LEU A 8 -1.62 -7.24 7.25
C LEU A 8 -0.62 -6.48 8.13
N LEU A 9 0.51 -6.09 7.56
CA LEU A 9 1.55 -5.32 8.23
C LEU A 9 2.38 -4.58 7.18
N HIS A 10 2.39 -3.25 7.21
CA HIS A 10 3.26 -2.49 6.31
C HIS A 10 4.72 -2.56 6.78
N PRO A 11 5.73 -2.62 5.89
CA PRO A 11 7.13 -2.70 6.29
C PRO A 11 7.59 -1.56 7.21
N THR A 12 6.98 -0.38 7.12
CA THR A 12 7.31 0.76 8.01
C THR A 12 7.08 0.44 9.49
N SER A 13 6.15 -0.47 9.80
CA SER A 13 5.80 -0.87 11.15
C SER A 13 6.76 -1.89 11.77
N LEU A 14 7.74 -2.39 11.01
CA LEU A 14 8.75 -3.33 11.52
C LEU A 14 9.72 -2.64 12.53
N PRO A 15 10.24 -3.38 13.53
CA PRO A 15 11.12 -2.89 14.58
C PRO A 15 12.58 -2.77 14.11
N SER A 16 12.84 -2.08 12.98
CA SER A 16 14.21 -1.71 12.62
C SER A 16 14.78 -0.66 13.59
N PRO A 17 16.08 -0.71 13.93
CA PRO A 17 16.69 0.28 14.84
C PRO A 17 16.81 1.69 14.23
N PHE A 18 16.49 1.86 12.94
CA PHE A 18 16.75 3.10 12.19
C PHE A 18 15.50 3.98 11.98
N GLY A 19 14.62 4.02 13.00
CA GLY A 19 13.46 4.93 13.09
C GLY A 19 12.23 4.58 12.25
N ILE A 20 12.39 3.74 11.23
CA ILE A 20 11.32 3.18 10.42
C ILE A 20 11.68 1.74 10.07
N GLY A 21 10.69 0.86 9.97
CA GLY A 21 10.92 -0.47 9.43
C GLY A 21 11.46 -0.43 7.99
N ASP A 22 12.27 -1.42 7.64
CA ASP A 22 13.00 -1.49 6.37
C ASP A 22 13.08 -2.92 5.83
N LEU A 23 13.60 -3.09 4.62
CA LEU A 23 13.71 -4.36 3.89
C LEU A 23 14.87 -5.24 4.36
N GLY A 24 15.44 -4.96 5.54
CA GLY A 24 16.59 -5.64 6.11
C GLY A 24 16.24 -6.78 7.07
N PRO A 25 17.11 -7.05 8.06
CA PRO A 25 16.97 -8.20 8.96
C PRO A 25 15.60 -8.32 9.63
N SER A 26 14.96 -7.21 10.03
CA SER A 26 13.63 -7.26 10.67
C SER A 26 12.53 -7.75 9.71
N ALA A 27 12.60 -7.42 8.42
CA ALA A 27 11.66 -7.96 7.42
C ALA A 27 11.86 -9.46 7.20
N HIS A 28 13.11 -9.91 7.12
CA HIS A 28 13.42 -11.34 7.00
C HIS A 28 12.97 -12.15 8.23
N ARG A 29 13.19 -11.63 9.45
CA ARG A 29 12.67 -12.25 10.68
C ARG A 29 11.15 -12.30 10.70
N PHE A 30 10.48 -11.26 10.18
CA PHE A 30 9.02 -11.28 10.08
C PHE A 30 8.50 -12.36 9.13
N VAL A 31 9.17 -12.57 7.99
CA VAL A 31 8.88 -13.71 7.10
C VAL A 31 9.04 -15.04 7.82
N ASP A 32 10.12 -15.22 8.60
CA ASP A 32 10.34 -16.44 9.38
C ASP A 32 9.23 -16.65 10.42
N PHE A 33 8.79 -15.58 11.09
CA PHE A 33 7.65 -15.59 12.00
C PHE A 33 6.36 -16.02 11.29
N LEU A 34 6.08 -15.50 10.08
CA LEU A 34 4.91 -15.89 9.30
C LEU A 34 4.93 -17.40 8.99
N ALA A 35 6.06 -17.91 8.53
CA ALA A 35 6.22 -19.34 8.23
C ALA A 35 6.05 -20.21 9.49
N GLN A 36 6.63 -19.80 10.62
CA GLN A 36 6.45 -20.44 11.92
C GLN A 36 4.98 -20.44 12.35
N ALA A 37 4.30 -19.30 12.21
CA ALA A 37 2.88 -19.13 12.52
C ALA A 37 1.93 -19.80 11.51
N GLY A 38 2.45 -20.42 10.45
CA GLY A 38 1.65 -21.04 9.40
C GLY A 38 0.90 -20.03 8.52
N GLN A 39 1.36 -18.79 8.46
CA GLN A 39 0.77 -17.76 7.60
C GLN A 39 1.44 -17.80 6.23
N GLY A 40 0.64 -17.89 5.17
CA GLY A 40 1.12 -18.02 3.79
C GLY A 40 1.06 -16.71 3.01
N LEU A 41 0.55 -15.64 3.64
CA LEU A 41 0.39 -14.34 3.02
C LEU A 41 0.95 -13.23 3.92
N TRP A 42 1.65 -12.29 3.32
CA TRP A 42 2.01 -11.01 3.92
C TRP A 42 1.40 -9.89 3.08
N GLN A 43 0.40 -9.20 3.63
CA GLN A 43 -0.19 -8.05 2.98
C GLN A 43 0.43 -6.75 3.46
N MET A 44 0.67 -5.85 2.50
CA MET A 44 1.21 -4.53 2.73
C MET A 44 0.32 -3.46 2.09
N LEU A 45 0.52 -2.22 2.54
CA LEU A 45 0.04 -1.01 1.87
C LEU A 45 0.93 -0.69 0.66
N PRO A 46 0.58 0.32 -0.17
CA PRO A 46 1.40 0.71 -1.31
C PRO A 46 2.85 1.03 -0.93
N LEU A 47 3.79 0.65 -1.80
CA LEU A 47 5.22 0.66 -1.50
C LEU A 47 5.97 1.86 -2.09
N GLY A 48 5.24 2.80 -2.71
CA GLY A 48 5.84 3.95 -3.38
C GLY A 48 6.29 5.04 -2.41
N PRO A 49 7.16 5.97 -2.87
CA PRO A 49 7.58 7.10 -2.06
C PRO A 49 6.38 7.96 -1.69
N THR A 50 6.23 8.27 -0.41
CA THR A 50 5.07 8.99 0.12
C THR A 50 5.18 10.50 -0.14
N GLY A 51 4.06 11.11 -0.49
CA GLY A 51 3.94 12.56 -0.65
C GLY A 51 3.32 13.21 0.59
N TYR A 52 2.15 13.80 0.41
CA TYR A 52 1.46 14.56 1.44
C TYR A 52 1.14 13.68 2.67
N ARG A 53 1.57 14.14 3.85
CA ARG A 53 1.30 13.53 5.17
C ARG A 53 1.68 12.05 5.25
N ASP A 54 2.71 11.65 4.51
CA ASP A 54 3.28 10.31 4.55
C ASP A 54 2.29 9.19 4.20
N SER A 55 1.19 9.52 3.50
CA SER A 55 0.19 8.52 3.11
C SER A 55 0.73 7.62 2.00
N PRO A 56 0.72 6.29 2.18
CA PRO A 56 1.00 5.33 1.11
C PRO A 56 -0.01 5.43 -0.05
N TYR A 57 -1.19 6.02 0.17
CA TYR A 57 -2.20 6.20 -0.88
C TYR A 57 -2.01 7.50 -1.68
N GLN A 58 -0.99 8.29 -1.35
CA GLN A 58 -0.57 9.48 -2.08
C GLN A 58 0.91 9.40 -2.45
N CYS A 59 1.28 8.32 -3.15
CA CYS A 59 2.64 8.15 -3.66
C CYS A 59 2.98 9.19 -4.72
N THR A 60 4.23 9.64 -4.72
CA THR A 60 4.77 10.57 -5.73
C THR A 60 5.14 9.88 -7.05
N SER A 61 5.04 8.55 -7.12
CA SER A 61 5.03 7.78 -8.36
C SER A 61 4.24 6.48 -8.20
N ALA A 62 3.60 6.05 -9.27
CA ALA A 62 2.91 4.78 -9.40
C ALA A 62 3.85 3.58 -9.63
N PHE A 63 5.14 3.83 -9.92
CA PHE A 63 6.12 2.80 -10.30
C PHE A 63 7.28 2.67 -9.31
N ALA A 64 7.71 3.78 -8.72
CA ALA A 64 8.88 3.83 -7.84
C ALA A 64 8.64 3.10 -6.51
N GLY A 65 9.73 2.65 -5.88
CA GLY A 65 9.75 2.17 -4.49
C GLY A 65 10.17 3.25 -3.50
N ASN A 66 9.68 3.16 -2.26
CA ASN A 66 9.96 4.12 -1.20
C ASN A 66 11.41 4.02 -0.69
N PRO A 67 12.27 5.03 -0.90
CA PRO A 67 13.66 4.99 -0.43
C PRO A 67 13.78 4.88 1.09
N LEU A 68 12.74 5.25 1.85
CA LEU A 68 12.74 5.12 3.31
C LEU A 68 12.67 3.66 3.75
N LEU A 69 12.31 2.72 2.88
CA LEU A 69 12.32 1.28 3.18
C LEU A 69 13.67 0.63 2.92
N ILE A 70 14.64 1.34 2.34
CA ILE A 70 16.00 0.81 2.14
C ILE A 70 16.64 0.56 3.51
N SER A 71 17.20 -0.64 3.67
CA SER A 71 17.90 -1.08 4.86
C SER A 71 19.33 -0.52 4.90
N PRO A 72 19.67 0.27 5.94
CA PRO A 72 21.05 0.69 6.21
C PRO A 72 22.02 -0.48 6.38
N GLU A 73 21.58 -1.56 7.02
CA GLU A 73 22.40 -2.77 7.17
C GLU A 73 22.69 -3.44 5.82
N GLY A 74 21.73 -3.44 4.90
CA GLY A 74 21.93 -3.93 3.53
C GLY A 74 22.99 -3.11 2.78
N LEU A 75 23.00 -1.78 2.93
CA LEU A 75 24.03 -0.90 2.36
C LEU A 75 25.42 -1.19 2.94
N MET A 76 25.50 -1.45 4.25
CA MET A 76 26.74 -1.81 4.94
C MET A 76 27.26 -3.18 4.46
N GLN A 77 26.38 -4.17 4.33
CA GLN A 77 26.72 -5.50 3.82
C GLN A 77 27.23 -5.46 2.39
N ALA A 78 26.67 -4.58 1.54
CA ALA A 78 27.16 -4.32 0.19
C ALA A 78 28.52 -3.59 0.16
N GLY A 79 29.02 -3.10 1.30
CA GLY A 79 30.29 -2.38 1.40
C GLY A 79 30.21 -0.93 0.90
N TRP A 80 29.02 -0.39 0.71
CA TRP A 80 28.82 0.99 0.22
C TRP A 80 28.79 2.03 1.34
N ILE A 81 28.62 1.60 2.58
CA ILE A 81 28.84 2.42 3.77
C ILE A 81 29.68 1.64 4.79
N SER A 82 30.40 2.35 5.66
CA SER A 82 31.12 1.73 6.79
C SER A 82 30.16 1.44 7.95
N ALA A 83 30.54 0.49 8.83
CA ALA A 83 29.81 0.25 10.07
C ALA A 83 29.68 1.51 10.93
N THR A 84 30.69 2.38 10.93
CA THR A 84 30.68 3.63 11.69
C THR A 84 29.63 4.63 11.22
N ALA A 85 29.11 4.50 9.99
CA ALA A 85 27.99 5.32 9.51
C ALA A 85 26.69 4.99 10.26
N LEU A 86 26.63 3.84 10.95
CA LEU A 86 25.47 3.35 11.69
C LEU A 86 25.62 3.46 13.22
N ASP A 87 26.79 3.88 13.74
CA ASP A 87 27.07 3.88 15.18
C ASP A 87 26.21 4.87 15.99
N ASN A 88 25.75 5.96 15.36
CA ASN A 88 25.04 7.05 16.04
C ASN A 88 23.86 7.55 15.22
N PRO A 89 22.81 6.74 15.01
CA PRO A 89 21.58 7.25 14.42
C PRO A 89 20.95 8.30 15.36
N PRO A 90 20.13 9.23 14.83
CA PRO A 90 19.27 10.07 15.66
C PRO A 90 18.46 9.22 16.65
N ALA A 91 18.10 9.82 17.80
CA ALA A 91 17.23 9.17 18.77
C ALA A 91 15.79 9.10 18.21
N PHE A 92 15.45 7.99 17.56
CA PHE A 92 14.12 7.78 17.01
C PHE A 92 13.16 7.15 18.03
N PRO A 93 11.85 7.45 17.96
CA PRO A 93 10.84 6.70 18.68
C PRO A 93 10.87 5.21 18.29
N THR A 94 10.56 4.33 19.25
CA THR A 94 10.64 2.86 19.03
C THR A 94 9.32 2.25 18.55
N ASP A 95 8.20 2.92 18.82
CA ASP A 95 6.84 2.48 18.53
C ASP A 95 6.12 3.37 17.50
N GLN A 96 6.78 4.45 17.05
CA GLN A 96 6.28 5.38 16.06
C GLN A 96 7.35 5.79 15.05
N VAL A 97 6.93 6.12 13.83
CA VAL A 97 7.79 6.72 12.80
C VAL A 97 7.79 8.25 12.95
N ASP A 98 8.98 8.84 13.04
CA ASP A 98 9.19 10.27 12.80
C ASP A 98 9.68 10.44 11.35
N PHE A 99 8.74 10.67 10.42
CA PHE A 99 9.04 10.68 8.99
C PHE A 99 10.03 11.78 8.60
N ASP A 100 9.96 12.96 9.21
CA ASP A 100 10.88 14.07 8.92
C ASP A 100 12.32 13.71 9.31
N ALA A 101 12.52 13.21 10.54
CA ALA A 101 13.83 12.83 11.03
C ALA A 101 14.40 11.64 10.24
N VAL A 102 13.57 10.64 9.94
CA VAL A 102 13.95 9.46 9.14
C VAL A 102 14.31 9.86 7.71
N ASN A 103 13.53 10.72 7.06
CA ASN A 103 13.77 11.17 5.70
C ASN A 103 15.12 11.89 5.60
N ALA A 104 15.37 12.86 6.48
CA ALA A 104 16.64 13.58 6.51
C ALA A 104 17.85 12.65 6.70
N TRP A 105 17.75 11.70 7.64
CA TRP A 105 18.84 10.78 7.94
C TRP A 105 19.06 9.74 6.82
N LYS A 106 18.00 9.09 6.31
CA LYS A 106 18.13 8.07 5.26
C LYS A 106 18.64 8.66 3.95
N TYR A 107 18.23 9.85 3.55
CA TYR A 107 18.78 10.48 2.34
C TYR A 107 20.25 10.88 2.51
N HIS A 108 20.68 11.32 3.68
CA HIS A 108 22.10 11.54 3.97
C HIS A 108 22.91 10.23 3.86
N LEU A 109 22.33 9.12 4.35
CA LEU A 109 22.95 7.82 4.24
C LEU A 109 23.03 7.33 2.79
N LEU A 110 21.98 7.52 1.98
CA LEU A 110 21.97 7.16 0.55
C LEU A 110 23.00 7.95 -0.25
N GLN A 111 23.23 9.23 0.08
CA GLN A 111 24.32 10.02 -0.52
C GLN A 111 25.69 9.44 -0.18
N THR A 112 25.88 9.01 1.07
CA THR A 112 27.12 8.34 1.50
C THR A 112 27.29 7.02 0.79
N ALA A 113 26.22 6.24 0.68
CA ALA A 113 26.19 4.96 -0.01
C ALA A 113 26.50 5.09 -1.51
N LEU A 114 25.98 6.12 -2.19
CA LEU A 114 26.30 6.37 -3.60
C LEU A 114 27.81 6.66 -3.79
N ARG A 115 28.44 7.41 -2.87
CA ARG A 115 29.89 7.63 -2.92
C ARG A 115 30.65 6.32 -2.74
N GLY A 116 30.25 5.51 -1.75
CA GLY A 116 30.86 4.19 -1.54
C GLY A 116 30.63 3.22 -2.70
N PHE A 117 29.46 3.26 -3.35
CA PHE A 117 29.21 2.54 -4.60
C PHE A 117 30.18 3.01 -5.69
N ASN A 118 30.33 4.33 -5.88
CA ASN A 118 31.24 4.87 -6.88
C ASN A 118 32.72 4.53 -6.62
N ASP A 119 33.14 4.42 -5.36
CA ASP A 119 34.52 4.12 -4.99
C ASP A 119 34.81 2.60 -4.93
N HIS A 120 33.82 1.78 -4.58
CA HIS A 120 34.04 0.40 -4.15
C HIS A 120 33.16 -0.65 -4.83
N ALA A 121 32.12 -0.26 -5.59
CA ALA A 121 31.26 -1.22 -6.28
C ALA A 121 32.05 -2.10 -7.24
N SER A 122 31.77 -3.40 -7.20
CA SER A 122 32.36 -4.37 -8.10
C SER A 122 31.88 -4.15 -9.54
N THR A 123 32.54 -4.81 -10.51
CA THR A 123 32.06 -4.79 -11.90
C THR A 123 30.64 -5.36 -12.02
N ALA A 124 30.30 -6.36 -11.21
CA ALA A 124 28.96 -6.96 -11.23
C ALA A 124 27.89 -5.99 -10.69
N ASP A 125 28.20 -5.24 -9.63
CA ASP A 125 27.29 -4.24 -9.07
C ASP A 125 26.98 -3.12 -10.08
N ARG A 126 28.02 -2.65 -10.79
CA ARG A 126 27.86 -1.62 -11.83
C ARG A 126 27.04 -2.13 -13.01
N GLN A 127 27.30 -3.36 -13.46
CA GLN A 127 26.50 -3.99 -14.52
C GLN A 127 25.04 -4.19 -14.11
N ALA A 128 24.78 -4.56 -12.85
CA ALA A 128 23.43 -4.68 -12.32
C ALA A 128 22.72 -3.32 -12.27
N PHE A 129 23.42 -2.26 -11.87
CA PHE A 129 22.88 -0.90 -11.86
C PHE A 129 22.57 -0.39 -13.28
N ASP A 130 23.48 -0.59 -14.24
CA ASP A 130 23.26 -0.21 -15.64
C ASP A 130 22.10 -1.00 -16.26
N ALA A 131 22.02 -2.30 -15.97
CA ALA A 131 20.94 -3.16 -16.44
C ALA A 131 19.59 -2.75 -15.85
N PHE A 132 19.55 -2.39 -14.56
CA PHE A 132 18.36 -1.84 -13.93
C PHE A 132 17.93 -0.53 -14.59
N CYS A 133 18.84 0.42 -14.78
CA CYS A 133 18.52 1.69 -15.44
C CYS A 133 17.97 1.47 -16.86
N ALA A 134 18.55 0.54 -17.62
CA ALA A 134 18.09 0.22 -18.97
C ALA A 134 16.71 -0.49 -18.98
N ALA A 135 16.46 -1.39 -18.02
CA ALA A 135 15.19 -2.11 -17.92
C ALA A 135 14.03 -1.18 -17.51
N GLU A 136 14.30 -0.21 -16.63
CA GLU A 136 13.29 0.66 -16.03
C GLU A 136 13.16 2.03 -16.70
N GLN A 137 13.83 2.24 -17.84
CA GLN A 137 13.93 3.54 -18.54
C GLN A 137 12.57 4.19 -18.85
N VAL A 138 11.48 3.42 -18.92
CA VAL A 138 10.13 3.91 -19.24
C VAL A 138 9.60 4.87 -18.16
N TRP A 139 9.99 4.70 -16.90
CA TRP A 139 9.52 5.53 -15.80
C TRP A 139 10.67 6.13 -14.97
N LEU A 140 11.83 5.47 -14.91
CA LEU A 140 12.90 5.80 -13.98
C LEU A 140 13.51 7.18 -14.24
N ASP A 141 13.72 7.54 -15.50
CA ASP A 141 14.37 8.81 -15.85
C ASP A 141 13.47 10.01 -15.54
N ASP A 142 12.18 9.91 -15.89
CA ASP A 142 11.19 10.92 -15.56
C ASP A 142 10.99 11.04 -14.04
N PHE A 143 10.93 9.91 -13.32
CA PHE A 143 10.85 9.91 -11.86
C PHE A 143 12.09 10.52 -11.20
N ALA A 144 13.30 10.15 -11.67
CA ALA A 144 14.54 10.69 -11.14
C ALA A 144 14.61 12.20 -11.34
N LEU A 145 14.19 12.69 -12.51
CA LEU A 145 14.13 14.12 -12.81
C LEU A 145 13.06 14.83 -11.96
N TYR A 146 11.85 14.26 -11.84
CA TYR A 146 10.78 14.78 -10.99
C TYR A 146 11.26 14.95 -9.55
N CYS A 147 11.86 13.92 -8.96
CA CYS A 147 12.36 13.97 -7.58
C CYS A 147 13.47 15.00 -7.41
N ALA A 148 14.39 15.09 -8.38
CA ALA A 148 15.50 16.02 -8.30
C ALA A 148 15.05 17.48 -8.46
N LEU A 149 14.11 17.76 -9.38
CA LEU A 149 13.46 19.07 -9.52
C LEU A 149 12.62 19.43 -8.29
N LYS A 150 11.92 18.45 -7.71
CA LYS A 150 11.16 18.65 -6.47
C LYS A 150 12.06 19.11 -5.34
N ILE A 151 13.24 18.48 -5.17
CA ILE A 151 14.23 18.91 -4.18
C ILE A 151 14.78 20.30 -4.50
N TYR A 152 15.07 20.58 -5.77
CA TYR A 152 15.57 21.89 -6.22
C TYR A 152 14.60 23.04 -5.91
N HIS A 153 13.29 22.77 -5.96
CA HIS A 153 12.22 23.73 -5.64
C HIS A 153 11.69 23.61 -4.20
N ASP A 154 12.54 23.27 -3.22
CA ASP A 154 12.16 23.20 -1.80
C ASP A 154 10.93 22.31 -1.52
N ARG A 155 10.79 21.23 -2.30
CA ARG A 155 9.70 20.24 -2.24
C ARG A 155 8.31 20.75 -2.63
N LEU A 156 8.23 21.92 -3.26
CA LEU A 156 6.99 22.44 -3.84
C LEU A 156 6.39 21.47 -4.88
N PRO A 157 5.05 21.49 -5.07
CA PRO A 157 4.41 20.69 -6.11
C PRO A 157 4.83 21.17 -7.50
N TRP A 158 4.76 20.28 -8.49
CA TRP A 158 5.25 20.56 -9.85
C TRP A 158 4.57 21.76 -10.53
N THR A 159 3.31 22.06 -10.19
CA THR A 159 2.58 23.25 -10.70
C THR A 159 3.11 24.57 -10.15
N ALA A 160 3.96 24.55 -9.11
CA ALA A 160 4.58 25.72 -8.52
C ALA A 160 6.05 25.92 -8.95
N TRP A 161 6.57 25.05 -9.82
CA TRP A 161 7.94 25.19 -10.37
C TRP A 161 8.02 26.31 -11.40
N GLU A 162 9.24 26.72 -11.78
CA GLU A 162 9.37 27.65 -12.90
C GLU A 162 8.76 27.06 -14.18
N THR A 163 8.12 27.91 -15.00
CA THR A 163 7.28 27.49 -16.14
C THR A 163 7.98 26.50 -17.07
N GLY A 164 9.28 26.68 -17.35
CA GLY A 164 10.04 25.76 -18.20
C GLY A 164 10.11 24.33 -17.64
N TYR A 165 10.16 24.16 -16.33
CA TYR A 165 10.17 22.83 -15.69
C TYR A 165 8.75 22.28 -15.51
N ALA A 166 7.82 23.12 -15.05
CA ALA A 166 6.42 22.74 -14.85
C ALA A 166 5.76 22.26 -16.16
N GLN A 167 6.03 22.95 -17.28
CA GLN A 167 5.51 22.61 -18.61
C GLN A 167 6.43 21.69 -19.42
N ARG A 168 7.51 21.20 -18.81
CA ARG A 168 8.45 20.26 -19.43
C ARG A 168 9.05 20.76 -20.76
N ASP A 169 9.49 22.02 -20.80
CA ASP A 169 10.23 22.55 -21.93
C ASP A 169 11.49 21.70 -22.19
N PRO A 170 11.63 21.10 -23.39
CA PRO A 170 12.70 20.13 -23.65
C PRO A 170 14.11 20.70 -23.47
N ASP A 171 14.33 21.96 -23.86
CA ASP A 171 15.64 22.59 -23.76
C ASP A 171 16.00 22.91 -22.30
N ALA A 172 15.03 23.43 -21.52
CA ALA A 172 15.19 23.67 -20.09
C ALA A 172 15.50 22.38 -19.32
N LEU A 173 14.76 21.30 -19.58
CA LEU A 173 14.99 20.01 -18.92
C LEU A 173 16.33 19.40 -19.32
N MET A 174 16.68 19.42 -20.62
CA MET A 174 17.97 18.89 -21.10
C MET A 174 19.16 19.64 -20.47
N GLN A 175 19.10 20.97 -20.43
CA GLN A 175 20.13 21.79 -19.80
C GLN A 175 20.24 21.49 -18.30
N TRP A 176 19.10 21.43 -17.59
CA TRP A 176 19.09 21.14 -16.16
C TRP A 176 19.68 19.76 -15.85
N CYS A 177 19.32 18.73 -16.62
CA CYS A 177 19.87 17.38 -16.51
C CYS A 177 21.39 17.35 -16.71
N ALA A 178 21.91 18.11 -17.68
CA ALA A 178 23.34 18.20 -17.96
C ALA A 178 24.11 18.90 -16.81
N ASP A 179 23.48 19.89 -16.17
CA ASP A 179 24.08 20.65 -15.07
C ASP A 179 24.02 19.88 -13.72
N HIS A 180 23.09 18.93 -13.56
CA HIS A 180 22.82 18.24 -12.29
C HIS A 180 22.88 16.70 -12.37
N PRO A 181 23.89 16.07 -13.01
CA PRO A 181 23.92 14.61 -13.20
C PRO A 181 23.93 13.83 -11.87
N ALA A 182 24.60 14.35 -10.85
CA ALA A 182 24.67 13.72 -9.53
C ALA A 182 23.31 13.67 -8.81
N ALA A 183 22.43 14.65 -9.06
CA ALA A 183 21.10 14.67 -8.45
C ALA A 183 20.22 13.56 -9.03
N LEU A 184 20.30 13.34 -10.35
CA LEU A 184 19.60 12.27 -11.05
C LEU A 184 20.16 10.89 -10.66
N GLU A 185 21.48 10.76 -10.61
CA GLU A 185 22.16 9.52 -10.24
C GLU A 185 21.76 9.04 -8.83
N LEU A 186 21.63 9.96 -7.87
CA LEU A 186 21.14 9.62 -6.52
C LEU A 186 19.74 9.00 -6.53
N GLN A 187 18.82 9.53 -7.35
CA GLN A 187 17.46 8.98 -7.42
C GLN A 187 17.45 7.61 -8.09
N ARG A 188 18.19 7.45 -9.20
CA ARG A 188 18.35 6.15 -9.89
C ARG A 188 18.96 5.10 -8.96
N PHE A 189 20.03 5.46 -8.25
CA PHE A 189 20.69 4.59 -7.30
C PHE A 189 19.76 4.17 -6.16
N ALA A 190 19.01 5.11 -5.57
CA ALA A 190 18.03 4.77 -4.52
C ALA A 190 17.00 3.75 -5.01
N GLN A 191 16.47 3.91 -6.23
CA GLN A 191 15.55 2.92 -6.81
C GLN A 191 16.22 1.57 -7.04
N PHE A 192 17.42 1.55 -7.63
CA PHE A 192 18.19 0.31 -7.80
C PHE A 192 18.36 -0.47 -6.49
N VAL A 193 18.79 0.23 -5.42
CA VAL A 193 18.97 -0.39 -4.10
C VAL A 193 17.64 -0.90 -3.55
N PHE A 194 16.56 -0.12 -3.66
CA PHE A 194 15.24 -0.54 -3.22
C PHE A 194 14.83 -1.85 -3.91
N PHE A 195 14.87 -1.91 -5.25
CA PHE A 195 14.42 -3.09 -5.97
C PHE A 195 15.33 -4.30 -5.75
N GLN A 196 16.64 -4.09 -5.55
CA GLN A 196 17.56 -5.16 -5.18
C GLN A 196 17.19 -5.77 -3.82
N GLN A 197 16.99 -4.93 -2.79
CA GLN A 197 16.63 -5.40 -1.45
C GLN A 197 15.22 -6.01 -1.42
N TRP A 198 14.27 -5.43 -2.15
CA TRP A 198 12.93 -5.97 -2.29
C TRP A 198 12.94 -7.36 -2.92
N GLN A 199 13.71 -7.56 -4.00
CA GLN A 199 13.82 -8.86 -4.66
C GLN A 199 14.47 -9.92 -3.75
N ALA A 200 15.44 -9.53 -2.91
CA ALA A 200 16.02 -10.41 -1.91
C ALA A 200 14.99 -10.84 -0.85
N LEU A 201 14.18 -9.90 -0.35
CA LEU A 201 13.10 -10.18 0.59
C LEU A 201 12.03 -11.08 -0.03
N ARG A 202 11.60 -10.79 -1.26
CA ARG A 202 10.62 -11.61 -2.00
C ARG A 202 11.12 -13.03 -2.20
N THR A 203 12.39 -13.19 -2.57
CA THR A 203 13.03 -14.51 -2.73
C THR A 203 13.03 -15.29 -1.41
N HIS A 204 13.33 -14.62 -0.29
CA HIS A 204 13.27 -15.24 1.04
C HIS A 204 11.83 -15.63 1.43
N ALA A 205 10.86 -14.75 1.18
CA ALA A 205 9.44 -15.02 1.41
C ALA A 205 8.97 -16.28 0.66
N HIS A 206 9.29 -16.38 -0.63
CA HIS A 206 8.96 -17.55 -1.44
C HIS A 206 9.66 -18.83 -0.96
N ALA A 207 10.92 -18.74 -0.53
CA ALA A 207 11.63 -19.88 0.06
C ALA A 207 10.99 -20.39 1.36
N GLN A 208 10.27 -19.52 2.08
CA GLN A 208 9.51 -19.85 3.28
C GLN A 208 8.02 -20.18 3.01
N GLY A 209 7.59 -20.20 1.74
CA GLY A 209 6.19 -20.45 1.36
C GLY A 209 5.24 -19.29 1.69
N VAL A 210 5.77 -18.08 1.82
CA VAL A 210 5.02 -16.84 2.07
C VAL A 210 4.90 -16.05 0.78
N HIS A 211 3.68 -15.75 0.37
CA HIS A 211 3.39 -14.89 -0.78
C HIS A 211 3.07 -13.46 -0.34
N LEU A 212 3.45 -12.49 -1.17
CA LEU A 212 3.26 -11.07 -0.88
C LEU A 212 1.97 -10.55 -1.53
N ILE A 213 1.18 -9.79 -0.77
CA ILE A 213 0.03 -9.04 -1.28
C ILE A 213 0.36 -7.56 -1.24
N GLY A 214 0.38 -6.93 -2.39
CA GLY A 214 0.50 -5.48 -2.51
C GLY A 214 -0.84 -4.80 -2.72
N ASP A 215 -0.77 -3.51 -2.96
CA ASP A 215 -1.94 -2.65 -2.96
C ASP A 215 -1.75 -1.49 -3.94
N ILE A 216 -2.74 -1.28 -4.80
CA ILE A 216 -2.77 -0.21 -5.79
C ILE A 216 -3.94 0.72 -5.47
N PRO A 217 -3.67 1.98 -5.07
CA PRO A 217 -4.68 3.04 -5.02
C PRO A 217 -5.27 3.24 -6.42
N ILE A 218 -6.60 3.30 -6.60
CA ILE A 218 -7.15 3.52 -7.95
C ILE A 218 -6.59 4.80 -8.57
N PHE A 219 -6.59 5.92 -7.83
CA PHE A 219 -6.07 7.20 -8.29
C PHE A 219 -4.61 7.42 -7.87
N VAL A 220 -3.88 8.22 -8.64
CA VAL A 220 -2.52 8.68 -8.30
C VAL A 220 -2.57 10.03 -7.58
N ALA A 221 -1.50 10.45 -6.91
CA ALA A 221 -1.42 11.80 -6.34
C ALA A 221 -1.28 12.85 -7.44
N HIS A 222 -1.85 14.06 -7.25
CA HIS A 222 -1.67 15.17 -8.21
C HIS A 222 -0.20 15.59 -8.33
N ASP A 223 0.46 15.72 -7.18
CA ASP A 223 1.88 16.01 -7.10
C ASP A 223 2.68 14.71 -7.21
N SER A 224 2.75 14.17 -8.43
CA SER A 224 3.46 12.93 -8.75
C SER A 224 4.14 13.02 -10.12
N SER A 225 5.11 12.13 -10.34
CA SER A 225 5.86 12.01 -11.59
C SER A 225 4.91 11.80 -12.78
N GLU A 226 3.97 10.85 -12.68
CA GLU A 226 3.12 10.50 -13.82
C GLU A 226 2.10 11.59 -14.18
N VAL A 227 1.62 12.37 -13.21
CA VAL A 227 0.73 13.52 -13.51
C VAL A 227 1.51 14.66 -14.15
N TRP A 228 2.76 14.89 -13.73
CA TRP A 228 3.63 15.88 -14.34
C TRP A 228 4.06 15.49 -15.76
N THR A 229 4.36 14.20 -16.00
CA THR A 229 4.87 13.72 -17.29
C THR A 229 3.78 13.44 -18.31
N HIS A 230 2.59 13.05 -17.85
CA HIS A 230 1.44 12.70 -18.68
C HIS A 230 0.16 13.44 -18.25
N PRO A 231 0.14 14.79 -18.28
CA PRO A 231 -1.03 15.57 -17.90
C PRO A 231 -2.26 15.24 -18.76
N GLU A 232 -2.08 14.74 -19.98
CA GLU A 232 -3.13 14.32 -20.91
C GLU A 232 -3.98 13.13 -20.42
N TRP A 233 -3.50 12.36 -19.44
CA TRP A 233 -4.25 11.27 -18.83
C TRP A 233 -5.26 11.74 -17.78
N PHE A 234 -5.24 13.02 -17.40
CA PHE A 234 -5.94 13.55 -16.23
C PHE A 234 -6.82 14.77 -16.57
N GLU A 235 -7.87 14.98 -15.77
CA GLU A 235 -8.77 16.14 -15.88
C GLU A 235 -8.15 17.41 -15.28
N LEU A 236 -7.14 17.95 -15.95
CA LEU A 236 -6.41 19.16 -15.56
C LEU A 236 -6.76 20.37 -16.44
N ASP A 237 -6.57 21.58 -15.90
CA ASP A 237 -6.54 22.82 -16.66
C ASP A 237 -5.17 23.08 -17.33
N ALA A 238 -5.05 24.20 -18.03
CA ALA A 238 -3.82 24.56 -18.76
C ALA A 238 -2.61 24.83 -17.85
N ASP A 239 -2.85 25.14 -16.56
CA ASP A 239 -1.81 25.37 -15.56
C ASP A 239 -1.51 24.10 -14.75
N GLY A 240 -2.13 22.96 -15.12
CA GLY A 240 -1.91 21.67 -14.49
C GLY A 240 -2.72 21.43 -13.22
N HIS A 241 -3.66 22.30 -12.86
CA HIS A 241 -4.50 22.10 -11.68
C HIS A 241 -5.70 21.21 -12.01
N PRO A 242 -6.13 20.32 -11.09
CA PRO A 242 -7.33 19.50 -11.31
C PRO A 242 -8.57 20.38 -11.48
N THR A 243 -9.36 20.11 -12.53
CA THR A 243 -10.68 20.75 -12.70
C THR A 243 -11.74 20.05 -11.87
N VAL A 244 -11.56 18.74 -11.69
CA VAL A 244 -12.34 17.86 -10.82
C VAL A 244 -11.40 16.94 -10.04
N ILE A 245 -11.87 16.47 -8.89
CA ILE A 245 -11.10 15.63 -7.98
C ILE A 245 -11.90 14.42 -7.51
N ALA A 246 -11.17 13.42 -7.07
CA ALA A 246 -11.71 12.20 -6.51
C ALA A 246 -12.22 12.40 -5.07
N GLY A 247 -13.19 11.56 -4.71
CA GLY A 247 -13.71 11.42 -3.38
C GLY A 247 -14.79 10.35 -3.30
N VAL A 248 -15.56 10.39 -2.22
CA VAL A 248 -16.79 9.62 -2.07
C VAL A 248 -17.91 10.52 -1.54
N PRO A 249 -19.17 10.27 -1.92
CA PRO A 249 -20.30 11.03 -1.42
C PRO A 249 -20.47 10.83 0.10
N PRO A 250 -21.32 11.64 0.76
CA PRO A 250 -21.77 11.35 2.11
C PRO A 250 -22.27 9.91 2.27
N ASP A 251 -21.81 9.26 3.33
CA ASP A 251 -22.19 7.91 3.70
C ASP A 251 -22.33 7.78 5.22
N TYR A 252 -22.50 6.56 5.72
CA TYR A 252 -22.66 6.30 7.15
C TYR A 252 -21.37 6.53 7.97
N PHE A 253 -20.20 6.67 7.32
CA PHE A 253 -18.94 7.04 7.97
C PHE A 253 -18.72 8.56 7.99
N SER A 254 -19.19 9.29 6.97
CA SER A 254 -18.99 10.73 6.85
C SER A 254 -20.23 11.48 6.34
N ASN A 255 -20.76 12.37 7.18
CA ASN A 255 -21.89 13.25 6.85
C ASN A 255 -21.62 14.19 5.65
N THR A 256 -20.36 14.48 5.34
CA THR A 256 -19.96 15.38 4.24
C THR A 256 -19.26 14.63 3.09
N GLY A 257 -19.21 13.30 3.17
CA GLY A 257 -18.38 12.48 2.29
C GLY A 257 -16.89 12.72 2.54
N GLN A 258 -16.04 12.28 1.62
CA GLN A 258 -14.60 12.46 1.72
C GLN A 258 -14.06 13.05 0.43
N ARG A 259 -13.32 14.16 0.55
CA ARG A 259 -12.64 14.84 -0.57
C ARG A 259 -11.17 14.45 -0.51
N TRP A 260 -10.71 13.58 -1.41
CA TRP A 260 -9.35 13.03 -1.37
C TRP A 260 -8.32 13.91 -2.07
N GLY A 261 -8.75 14.67 -3.08
CA GLY A 261 -7.90 15.64 -3.79
C GLY A 261 -7.05 15.05 -4.92
N ASN A 262 -7.13 13.75 -5.18
CA ASN A 262 -6.50 13.13 -6.34
C ASN A 262 -7.15 13.65 -7.65
N PRO A 263 -6.38 13.83 -8.73
CA PRO A 263 -6.94 14.11 -10.04
C PRO A 263 -7.69 12.88 -10.57
N LEU A 264 -8.71 13.11 -11.39
CA LEU A 264 -9.45 12.05 -12.07
C LEU A 264 -8.89 11.75 -13.45
N TYR A 265 -9.00 10.51 -13.87
CA TYR A 265 -8.55 10.06 -15.18
C TYR A 265 -9.47 10.53 -16.31
N ARG A 266 -8.87 10.89 -17.44
CA ARG A 266 -9.54 10.95 -18.75
C ARG A 266 -9.64 9.54 -19.32
N TRP A 267 -10.63 8.76 -18.86
CA TRP A 267 -10.77 7.35 -19.25
C TRP A 267 -10.89 7.13 -20.75
N GLU A 268 -11.46 8.08 -21.51
CA GLU A 268 -11.49 8.02 -22.98
C GLU A 268 -10.09 8.11 -23.60
N THR A 269 -9.22 8.98 -23.08
CA THR A 269 -7.82 9.09 -23.50
C THR A 269 -7.07 7.80 -23.22
N LEU A 270 -7.21 7.26 -22.00
CA LEU A 270 -6.61 5.97 -21.62
C LEU A 270 -7.16 4.81 -22.45
N ALA A 271 -8.44 4.83 -22.83
CA ALA A 271 -8.99 3.78 -23.69
C ALA A 271 -8.38 3.84 -25.11
N ALA A 272 -8.09 5.04 -25.62
CA ALA A 272 -7.57 5.24 -26.98
C ALA A 272 -6.16 4.67 -27.19
N ASP A 273 -5.35 4.56 -26.13
CA ASP A 273 -4.01 3.94 -26.19
C ASP A 273 -3.98 2.48 -25.70
N GLY A 274 -5.16 1.88 -25.46
CA GLY A 274 -5.27 0.52 -24.96
C GLY A 274 -4.99 0.37 -23.46
N TYR A 275 -5.19 1.45 -22.68
CA TYR A 275 -4.96 1.53 -21.24
C TYR A 275 -3.49 1.31 -20.87
N SER A 276 -2.57 1.87 -21.67
CA SER A 276 -1.13 1.60 -21.56
C SER A 276 -0.59 1.87 -20.15
N PHE A 277 -0.97 2.99 -19.55
CA PHE A 277 -0.62 3.37 -18.18
C PHE A 277 -1.01 2.27 -17.16
N TRP A 278 -2.25 1.77 -17.22
CA TRP A 278 -2.73 0.76 -16.28
C TRP A 278 -2.10 -0.61 -16.52
N VAL A 279 -1.81 -0.96 -17.78
CA VAL A 279 -1.08 -2.17 -18.14
C VAL A 279 0.32 -2.15 -17.52
N GLU A 280 1.08 -1.07 -17.72
CA GLU A 280 2.43 -0.94 -17.14
C GLU A 280 2.38 -0.89 -15.61
N ARG A 281 1.43 -0.15 -15.04
CA ARG A 281 1.27 -0.02 -13.58
C ARG A 281 1.02 -1.37 -12.92
N LEU A 282 0.12 -2.18 -13.49
CA LEU A 282 -0.14 -3.52 -12.95
C LEU A 282 1.03 -4.48 -13.22
N ARG A 283 1.67 -4.42 -14.40
CA ARG A 283 2.87 -5.22 -14.69
C ARG A 283 3.93 -4.99 -13.63
N ARG A 284 4.25 -3.73 -13.35
CA ARG A 284 5.23 -3.37 -12.34
C ARG A 284 4.87 -3.88 -10.96
N MET A 285 3.60 -3.74 -10.56
CA MET A 285 3.16 -4.25 -9.26
C MET A 285 3.34 -5.78 -9.16
N LEU A 286 3.04 -6.54 -10.22
CA LEU A 286 3.20 -7.99 -10.26
C LEU A 286 4.67 -8.46 -10.26
N GLU A 287 5.61 -7.58 -10.60
CA GLU A 287 7.05 -7.83 -10.39
C GLU A 287 7.46 -7.72 -8.92
N LEU A 288 6.66 -7.05 -8.08
CA LEU A 288 6.94 -6.85 -6.67
C LEU A 288 6.18 -7.82 -5.78
N VAL A 289 4.95 -8.17 -6.14
CA VAL A 289 4.06 -8.98 -5.29
C VAL A 289 3.39 -10.10 -6.08
N ASP A 290 2.79 -11.03 -5.35
CA ASP A 290 2.14 -12.20 -5.94
C ASP A 290 0.62 -12.00 -6.10
N LEU A 291 0.02 -11.16 -5.25
CA LEU A 291 -1.37 -10.72 -5.35
C LEU A 291 -1.46 -9.20 -5.21
N VAL A 292 -2.47 -8.59 -5.84
CA VAL A 292 -2.67 -7.14 -5.82
C VAL A 292 -4.08 -6.82 -5.36
N ARG A 293 -4.22 -6.14 -4.22
CA ARG A 293 -5.47 -5.45 -3.89
C ARG A 293 -5.59 -4.21 -4.77
N ILE A 294 -6.73 -4.02 -5.42
CA ILE A 294 -7.04 -2.74 -6.06
C ILE A 294 -8.01 -2.00 -5.16
N ASP A 295 -7.51 -0.94 -4.56
CA ASP A 295 -8.24 -0.02 -3.71
C ASP A 295 -9.33 0.70 -4.47
N HIS A 296 -10.48 0.93 -3.83
CA HIS A 296 -11.63 1.60 -4.39
C HIS A 296 -12.06 1.05 -5.76
N PHE A 297 -12.13 -0.29 -5.87
CA PHE A 297 -12.43 -1.01 -7.11
C PHE A 297 -13.73 -0.53 -7.77
N ARG A 298 -14.69 -0.10 -6.96
CA ARG A 298 -15.97 0.44 -7.43
C ARG A 298 -15.81 1.62 -8.41
N GLY A 299 -14.71 2.36 -8.33
CA GLY A 299 -14.34 3.44 -9.24
C GLY A 299 -14.23 3.02 -10.70
N PHE A 300 -14.00 1.73 -10.99
CA PHE A 300 -13.99 1.22 -12.36
C PHE A 300 -15.38 1.05 -12.96
N ALA A 301 -16.42 0.84 -12.15
CA ALA A 301 -17.80 0.86 -12.61
C ALA A 301 -18.33 2.30 -12.66
N ALA A 302 -18.17 3.03 -11.56
CA ALA A 302 -18.44 4.46 -11.48
C ALA A 302 -17.61 5.12 -10.36
N TYR A 303 -17.18 6.35 -10.58
CA TYR A 303 -16.43 7.14 -9.59
C TYR A 303 -17.19 8.44 -9.25
N TRP A 304 -16.94 8.96 -8.06
CA TRP A 304 -17.53 10.21 -7.60
C TRP A 304 -16.63 11.38 -7.98
N GLU A 305 -17.14 12.25 -8.85
CA GLU A 305 -16.47 13.42 -9.39
C GLU A 305 -16.92 14.67 -8.65
N ILE A 306 -15.98 15.36 -8.01
CA ILE A 306 -16.22 16.60 -7.27
C ILE A 306 -15.55 17.75 -8.02
N PRO A 307 -16.25 18.86 -8.33
CA PRO A 307 -15.59 20.06 -8.85
C PRO A 307 -14.48 20.53 -7.91
N ALA A 308 -13.28 20.82 -8.42
CA ALA A 308 -12.13 21.12 -7.57
C ALA A 308 -12.31 22.36 -6.67
N THR A 309 -13.21 23.26 -7.06
CA THR A 309 -13.63 24.46 -6.31
C THR A 309 -14.45 24.17 -5.07
N GLU A 310 -14.99 22.96 -4.92
CA GLU A 310 -15.79 22.58 -3.74
C GLU A 310 -14.89 22.26 -2.53
N ASP A 311 -15.32 22.72 -1.36
CA ASP A 311 -14.64 22.46 -0.09
C ASP A 311 -14.89 21.03 0.44
N THR A 312 -16.01 20.43 0.04
CA THR A 312 -16.47 19.10 0.52
C THR A 312 -16.86 18.19 -0.64
N ALA A 313 -17.14 16.92 -0.35
CA ALA A 313 -17.56 15.95 -1.35
C ALA A 313 -19.08 15.93 -1.61
N MET A 314 -19.86 16.79 -0.96
CA MET A 314 -21.32 16.76 -1.04
C MET A 314 -21.84 17.09 -2.44
N ASN A 315 -21.20 18.02 -3.14
CA ASN A 315 -21.64 18.53 -4.44
C ASN A 315 -20.92 17.86 -5.61
N GLY A 316 -20.73 16.54 -5.52
CA GLY A 316 -20.21 15.73 -6.62
C GLY A 316 -21.30 15.04 -7.45
N ARG A 317 -20.87 14.23 -8.42
CA ARG A 317 -21.75 13.37 -9.23
C ARG A 317 -21.08 12.04 -9.54
N TRP A 318 -21.88 11.00 -9.72
CA TRP A 318 -21.40 9.73 -10.25
C TRP A 318 -21.12 9.84 -11.75
N VAL A 319 -19.92 9.44 -12.15
CA VAL A 319 -19.48 9.34 -13.55
C VAL A 319 -19.11 7.89 -13.84
N GLN A 320 -19.47 7.40 -15.02
CA GLN A 320 -19.20 6.02 -15.42
C GLN A 320 -17.69 5.80 -15.59
N GLY A 321 -17.18 4.71 -15.00
CA GLY A 321 -15.80 4.27 -15.18
C GLY A 321 -15.61 3.43 -16.45
N PRO A 322 -14.40 2.90 -16.68
CA PRO A 322 -14.05 2.14 -17.89
C PRO A 322 -14.70 0.75 -17.96
N GLY A 323 -15.21 0.23 -16.83
CA GLY A 323 -15.79 -1.11 -16.72
C GLY A 323 -14.84 -2.21 -17.20
N LEU A 324 -15.39 -3.23 -17.85
CA LEU A 324 -14.65 -4.42 -18.32
C LEU A 324 -13.58 -4.10 -19.37
N ALA A 325 -13.71 -3.00 -20.12
CA ALA A 325 -12.79 -2.69 -21.21
C ALA A 325 -11.34 -2.56 -20.72
N LEU A 326 -11.14 -1.93 -19.56
CA LEU A 326 -9.84 -1.87 -18.89
C LEU A 326 -9.33 -3.27 -18.55
N PHE A 327 -10.13 -4.08 -17.88
CA PHE A 327 -9.71 -5.40 -17.40
C PHE A 327 -9.42 -6.38 -18.54
N HIS A 328 -10.18 -6.31 -19.64
CA HIS A 328 -9.86 -7.06 -20.85
C HIS A 328 -8.51 -6.65 -21.45
N ALA A 329 -8.16 -5.36 -21.44
CA ALA A 329 -6.85 -4.90 -21.87
C ALA A 329 -5.72 -5.41 -20.94
N LEU A 330 -5.95 -5.36 -19.61
CA LEU A 330 -5.02 -5.93 -18.63
C LEU A 330 -4.82 -7.43 -18.85
N GLN A 331 -5.90 -8.19 -19.04
CA GLN A 331 -5.83 -9.63 -19.29
C GLN A 331 -5.15 -9.96 -20.61
N ALA A 332 -5.41 -9.18 -21.66
CA ALA A 332 -4.76 -9.35 -22.95
C ALA A 332 -3.24 -9.11 -22.87
N ALA A 333 -2.80 -8.15 -22.05
CA ALA A 333 -1.40 -7.78 -21.91
C ALA A 333 -0.61 -8.61 -20.88
N LEU A 334 -1.27 -9.10 -19.82
CA LEU A 334 -0.63 -9.69 -18.64
C LEU A 334 -1.09 -11.13 -18.34
N GLY A 335 -2.07 -11.64 -19.08
CA GLY A 335 -2.62 -12.99 -18.94
C GLY A 335 -4.03 -13.01 -18.35
N GLU A 336 -4.80 -14.06 -18.67
CA GLU A 336 -6.22 -14.16 -18.31
C GLU A 336 -6.48 -14.21 -16.79
N ASN A 337 -5.60 -14.88 -16.04
CA ASN A 337 -5.74 -15.10 -14.60
C ASN A 337 -4.94 -14.06 -13.79
N LEU A 338 -5.44 -12.82 -13.72
CA LEU A 338 -4.80 -11.77 -12.93
C LEU A 338 -5.04 -12.01 -11.42
N PRO A 339 -3.99 -11.96 -10.56
CA PRO A 339 -4.10 -12.27 -9.14
C PRO A 339 -4.59 -11.05 -8.34
N LEU A 340 -5.81 -10.59 -8.63
CA LEU A 340 -6.37 -9.37 -8.07
C LEU A 340 -7.32 -9.65 -6.90
N ILE A 341 -7.41 -8.71 -5.96
CA ILE A 341 -8.43 -8.63 -4.91
C ILE A 341 -9.16 -7.29 -5.10
N ALA A 342 -10.48 -7.34 -5.24
CA ALA A 342 -11.29 -6.12 -5.35
C ALA A 342 -11.57 -5.58 -3.93
N GLU A 343 -11.10 -4.37 -3.64
CA GLU A 343 -11.59 -3.62 -2.49
C GLU A 343 -12.97 -3.05 -2.86
N ASP A 344 -14.01 -3.71 -2.36
CA ASP A 344 -15.42 -3.44 -2.64
C ASP A 344 -16.21 -3.14 -1.35
N LEU A 345 -15.62 -2.35 -0.44
CA LEU A 345 -16.27 -1.91 0.77
C LEU A 345 -17.09 -0.62 0.53
N GLY A 346 -17.93 -0.26 1.51
CA GLY A 346 -18.83 0.89 1.42
C GLY A 346 -20.18 0.55 0.78
N ILE A 347 -20.87 1.57 0.27
CA ILE A 347 -22.17 1.40 -0.41
C ILE A 347 -21.91 0.95 -1.85
N ILE A 348 -22.04 -0.35 -2.08
CA ILE A 348 -21.81 -0.99 -3.39
C ILE A 348 -23.12 -1.17 -4.15
N THR A 349 -23.05 -0.93 -5.46
CA THR A 349 -24.17 -1.02 -6.40
C THR A 349 -24.08 -2.30 -7.25
N PRO A 350 -25.21 -2.83 -7.79
CA PRO A 350 -25.20 -4.11 -8.51
C PRO A 350 -24.27 -4.18 -9.73
N ASP A 351 -23.97 -3.05 -10.36
CA ASP A 351 -23.01 -2.93 -11.47
C ASP A 351 -21.55 -3.19 -11.01
N VAL A 352 -21.18 -2.77 -9.80
CA VAL A 352 -19.87 -3.08 -9.21
C VAL A 352 -19.77 -4.55 -8.88
N GLU A 353 -20.82 -5.15 -8.30
CA GLU A 353 -20.88 -6.58 -8.01
C GLU A 353 -20.78 -7.41 -9.29
N ALA A 354 -21.51 -7.00 -10.34
CA ALA A 354 -21.45 -7.63 -11.65
C ALA A 354 -20.04 -7.56 -12.25
N LEU A 355 -19.39 -6.39 -12.22
CA LEU A 355 -18.03 -6.21 -12.71
C LEU A 355 -17.04 -7.14 -11.99
N ARG A 356 -17.07 -7.16 -10.65
CA ARG A 356 -16.22 -8.03 -9.82
C ARG A 356 -16.46 -9.51 -10.11
N ASP A 357 -17.73 -9.92 -10.20
CA ASP A 357 -18.11 -11.33 -10.35
C ASP A 357 -17.85 -11.85 -11.77
N GLU A 358 -18.00 -11.00 -12.80
CA GLU A 358 -17.63 -11.34 -14.18
C GLU A 358 -16.13 -11.56 -14.32
N LEU A 359 -15.33 -10.77 -13.62
CA LEU A 359 -13.88 -10.92 -13.52
C LEU A 359 -13.44 -12.03 -12.54
N GLN A 360 -14.38 -12.67 -11.85
CA GLN A 360 -14.15 -13.72 -10.83
C GLN A 360 -13.18 -13.28 -9.73
N LEU A 361 -13.23 -12.00 -9.35
CA LEU A 361 -12.34 -11.45 -8.35
C LEU A 361 -12.87 -11.73 -6.92
N PRO A 362 -12.00 -12.12 -5.97
CA PRO A 362 -12.37 -12.08 -4.58
C PRO A 362 -12.65 -10.63 -4.15
N GLY A 363 -13.85 -10.40 -3.60
CA GLY A 363 -14.17 -9.18 -2.87
C GLY A 363 -13.62 -9.22 -1.44
N MET A 364 -14.01 -8.26 -0.62
CA MET A 364 -13.60 -8.14 0.78
C MET A 364 -14.77 -8.22 1.75
N ALA A 365 -14.53 -8.79 2.93
CA ALA A 365 -15.44 -8.68 4.05
C ALA A 365 -14.70 -8.32 5.32
N VAL A 366 -15.12 -7.26 6.01
CA VAL A 366 -14.49 -6.79 7.25
C VAL A 366 -15.40 -7.09 8.43
N LEU A 367 -14.94 -7.95 9.34
CA LEU A 367 -15.76 -8.44 10.46
C LEU A 367 -16.27 -7.31 11.36
N GLN A 368 -15.49 -6.25 11.59
CA GLN A 368 -15.93 -5.08 12.37
C GLN A 368 -17.24 -4.48 11.82
N PHE A 369 -17.38 -4.38 10.49
CA PHE A 369 -18.61 -3.88 9.84
C PHE A 369 -19.77 -4.89 9.93
N GLY A 370 -19.49 -6.18 10.09
CA GLY A 370 -20.51 -7.22 10.27
C GLY A 370 -21.37 -7.03 11.51
N PHE A 371 -20.79 -6.41 12.54
CA PHE A 371 -21.43 -6.21 13.84
C PHE A 371 -22.00 -4.80 14.04
N GLU A 372 -21.81 -3.90 13.07
CA GLU A 372 -22.36 -2.55 13.08
C GLU A 372 -23.77 -2.58 12.48
N GLY A 373 -24.78 -2.36 13.32
CA GLY A 373 -26.18 -2.38 12.89
C GLY A 373 -26.55 -1.06 12.24
N ILE A 374 -26.69 -1.03 10.91
CA ILE A 374 -27.08 0.20 10.21
C ILE A 374 -28.57 0.52 10.44
N GLU A 375 -29.44 -0.48 10.64
CA GLU A 375 -30.89 -0.26 10.86
C GLU A 375 -31.55 -1.36 11.72
N GLY A 376 -31.08 -1.59 12.95
CA GLY A 376 -31.77 -2.48 13.92
C GLY A 376 -31.72 -3.99 13.62
N ASP A 377 -31.31 -4.41 12.43
CA ASP A 377 -31.21 -5.83 12.02
C ASP A 377 -29.78 -6.38 12.15
N PHE A 378 -29.35 -6.60 13.40
CA PHE A 378 -28.14 -7.38 13.68
C PHE A 378 -28.27 -8.77 13.04
N GLY A 379 -27.38 -9.11 12.11
CA GLY A 379 -27.38 -10.41 11.42
C GLY A 379 -27.56 -10.36 9.91
N ARG A 380 -27.99 -9.23 9.31
CA ARG A 380 -28.18 -9.12 7.84
C ARG A 380 -26.96 -8.66 7.07
N SER A 381 -25.90 -8.23 7.76
CA SER A 381 -24.68 -7.72 7.13
C SER A 381 -24.01 -8.81 6.29
N ALA A 382 -23.65 -8.49 5.05
CA ALA A 382 -22.89 -9.38 4.16
C ALA A 382 -21.48 -9.66 4.72
N PHE A 383 -21.01 -8.84 5.66
CA PHE A 383 -19.71 -8.98 6.34
C PHE A 383 -19.72 -10.02 7.48
N LEU A 384 -20.85 -10.69 7.74
CA LEU A 384 -20.92 -11.76 8.74
C LEU A 384 -20.59 -13.13 8.13
N PRO A 385 -19.80 -13.98 8.83
CA PRO A 385 -19.30 -15.26 8.30
C PRO A 385 -20.33 -16.19 7.64
N HIS A 386 -21.59 -16.21 8.08
CA HIS A 386 -22.63 -17.08 7.50
C HIS A 386 -23.17 -16.58 6.15
N HIS A 387 -22.82 -15.35 5.73
CA HIS A 387 -23.08 -14.78 4.42
C HIS A 387 -21.87 -14.81 3.49
N HIS A 388 -20.70 -15.23 3.97
CA HIS A 388 -19.49 -15.24 3.17
C HIS A 388 -19.58 -16.26 2.03
N ARG A 389 -18.82 -15.98 0.96
CA ARG A 389 -18.62 -16.84 -0.20
C ARG A 389 -17.16 -17.24 -0.34
N THR A 390 -16.86 -18.21 -1.21
CA THR A 390 -15.48 -18.72 -1.39
C THR A 390 -14.55 -17.69 -2.03
N GLN A 391 -15.03 -16.92 -3.02
CA GLN A 391 -14.29 -15.82 -3.66
C GLN A 391 -14.37 -14.56 -2.79
N LEU A 392 -13.64 -14.58 -1.68
CA LEU A 392 -13.66 -13.53 -0.67
C LEU A 392 -12.35 -13.52 0.13
N ALA A 393 -11.86 -12.32 0.42
CA ALA A 393 -10.87 -12.05 1.44
C ALA A 393 -11.55 -11.51 2.70
N VAL A 394 -11.58 -12.31 3.77
CA VAL A 394 -12.12 -11.87 5.07
C VAL A 394 -11.01 -11.21 5.89
N TYR A 395 -11.34 -10.08 6.48
CA TYR A 395 -10.50 -9.29 7.36
C TYR A 395 -11.13 -9.17 8.74
N THR A 396 -10.33 -9.19 9.80
CA THR A 396 -10.80 -8.70 11.11
C THR A 396 -11.07 -7.19 11.05
N GLY A 397 -10.07 -6.45 10.55
CA GLY A 397 -10.07 -5.03 10.22
C GLY A 397 -9.04 -4.77 9.12
N THR A 398 -9.06 -3.60 8.51
CA THR A 398 -8.04 -3.11 7.58
C THR A 398 -7.13 -2.09 8.29
N HIS A 399 -6.26 -1.42 7.54
CA HIS A 399 -5.43 -0.32 8.06
C HIS A 399 -6.24 0.96 8.38
N ASP A 400 -7.45 1.11 7.81
CA ASP A 400 -8.37 2.22 8.05
C ASP A 400 -9.29 1.99 9.24
N ASN A 401 -9.26 0.77 9.79
CA ASN A 401 -10.04 0.42 10.96
C ASN A 401 -9.22 0.60 12.23
N ASN A 402 -9.92 0.86 13.33
CA ASN A 402 -9.34 0.73 14.66
C ASN A 402 -8.91 -0.74 14.89
N SER A 403 -7.96 -0.98 15.80
CA SER A 403 -7.66 -2.35 16.22
C SER A 403 -8.91 -2.99 16.84
N LEU A 404 -9.02 -4.32 16.86
CA LEU A 404 -10.20 -4.98 17.42
C LEU A 404 -10.44 -4.63 18.89
N LEU A 405 -9.38 -4.46 19.70
CA LEU A 405 -9.55 -4.02 21.09
C LEU A 405 -9.99 -2.56 21.19
N GLY A 406 -9.47 -1.68 20.33
CA GLY A 406 -9.91 -0.29 20.26
C GLY A 406 -11.38 -0.19 19.84
N TRP A 407 -11.75 -0.87 18.75
CA TRP A 407 -13.12 -0.99 18.27
C TRP A 407 -14.05 -1.53 19.36
N TRP A 408 -13.67 -2.62 20.03
CA TRP A 408 -14.47 -3.27 21.06
C TRP A 408 -14.74 -2.37 22.27
N ALA A 409 -13.73 -1.63 22.72
CA ALA A 409 -13.83 -0.70 23.84
C ALA A 409 -14.79 0.46 23.56
N GLU A 410 -14.96 0.83 22.29
CA GLU A 410 -15.86 1.89 21.84
C GLU A 410 -17.31 1.42 21.61
N ARG A 411 -17.61 0.11 21.71
CA ARG A 411 -18.98 -0.41 21.49
C ARG A 411 -19.82 -0.38 22.76
N ASP A 412 -21.12 -0.11 22.59
CA ASP A 412 -22.08 -0.16 23.68
C ASP A 412 -22.36 -1.59 24.17
N SER A 413 -22.97 -1.70 25.36
CA SER A 413 -23.24 -3.00 26.00
C SER A 413 -24.14 -3.93 25.18
N ASP A 414 -25.04 -3.38 24.35
CA ASP A 414 -25.94 -4.17 23.52
C ASP A 414 -25.20 -4.79 22.33
N THR A 415 -24.39 -4.00 21.64
CA THR A 415 -23.51 -4.44 20.56
C THR A 415 -22.54 -5.49 21.08
N GLN A 416 -21.88 -5.23 22.20
CA GLN A 416 -20.97 -6.20 22.81
C GLN A 416 -21.68 -7.52 23.17
N ARG A 417 -22.90 -7.46 23.71
CA ARG A 417 -23.71 -8.66 24.00
C ARG A 417 -24.03 -9.45 22.72
N LYS A 418 -24.43 -8.77 21.65
CA LYS A 418 -24.76 -9.41 20.37
C LYS A 418 -23.53 -10.07 19.72
N VAL A 419 -22.38 -9.42 19.75
CA VAL A 419 -21.11 -9.97 19.27
C VAL A 419 -20.71 -11.21 20.06
N ARG A 420 -20.75 -11.17 21.40
CA ARG A 420 -20.48 -12.33 22.26
C ARG A 420 -21.40 -13.51 21.97
N HIS A 421 -22.69 -13.25 21.75
CA HIS A 421 -23.65 -14.29 21.38
C HIS A 421 -23.35 -14.89 20.00
N TYR A 422 -23.02 -14.06 19.01
CA TYR A 422 -22.70 -14.52 17.66
C TYR A 422 -21.42 -15.38 17.63
N LEU A 423 -20.38 -14.94 18.33
CA LEU A 423 -19.09 -15.63 18.42
C LEU A 423 -19.07 -16.78 19.44
N ASN A 424 -20.11 -16.89 20.27
CA ASN A 424 -20.21 -17.83 21.40
C ASN A 424 -18.99 -17.74 22.34
N THR A 425 -18.73 -16.54 22.84
CA THR A 425 -17.57 -16.19 23.69
C THR A 425 -17.98 -15.29 24.86
N ASP A 426 -17.13 -15.20 25.89
CA ASP A 426 -17.24 -14.20 26.96
C ASP A 426 -16.63 -12.84 26.57
N GLY A 427 -15.91 -12.78 25.44
CA GLY A 427 -15.29 -11.59 24.88
C GLY A 427 -14.02 -11.13 25.60
N ALA A 428 -13.42 -11.95 26.46
CA ALA A 428 -12.18 -11.61 27.17
C ALA A 428 -11.00 -11.39 26.20
N GLU A 429 -10.92 -12.20 25.14
CA GLU A 429 -9.93 -12.09 24.07
C GLU A 429 -10.61 -11.86 22.72
N ILE A 430 -11.46 -10.84 22.64
CA ILE A 430 -12.29 -10.57 21.45
C ILE A 430 -11.48 -10.50 20.14
N HIS A 431 -10.23 -10.04 20.20
CA HIS A 431 -9.31 -10.02 19.05
C HIS A 431 -9.03 -11.43 18.52
N TRP A 432 -8.69 -12.38 19.39
CA TRP A 432 -8.51 -13.79 19.03
C TRP A 432 -9.82 -14.49 18.64
N ASP A 433 -10.94 -14.13 19.25
CA ASP A 433 -12.25 -14.65 18.86
C ASP A 433 -12.61 -14.27 17.41
N CYS A 434 -12.32 -13.03 17.02
CA CYS A 434 -12.49 -12.56 15.65
C CYS A 434 -11.45 -13.16 14.68
N ILE A 435 -10.18 -13.30 15.07
CA ILE A 435 -9.18 -14.03 14.24
C ILE A 435 -9.66 -15.46 13.98
N ARG A 436 -10.16 -16.14 15.02
CA ARG A 436 -10.71 -17.49 14.91
C ARG A 436 -11.87 -17.57 13.92
N ILE A 437 -12.84 -16.65 13.99
CA ILE A 437 -13.99 -16.68 13.09
C ILE A 437 -13.63 -16.28 11.66
N ALA A 438 -12.64 -15.39 11.45
CA ALA A 438 -12.08 -15.10 10.14
C ALA A 438 -11.45 -16.36 9.52
N LEU A 439 -10.63 -17.08 10.30
CA LEU A 439 -10.04 -18.36 9.87
C LEU A 439 -11.15 -19.41 9.60
N ALA A 440 -12.22 -19.45 10.38
CA ALA A 440 -13.33 -20.39 10.18
C ALA A 440 -14.20 -20.08 8.94
N SER A 441 -14.19 -18.85 8.44
CA SER A 441 -14.98 -18.43 7.28
C SER A 441 -14.72 -19.31 6.05
N VAL A 442 -15.70 -19.41 5.15
CA VAL A 442 -15.57 -20.06 3.83
C VAL A 442 -14.71 -19.29 2.83
N GLY A 443 -14.42 -18.00 3.08
CA GLY A 443 -13.59 -17.16 2.22
C GLY A 443 -12.20 -17.76 1.96
N ALA A 444 -11.72 -17.64 0.73
CA ALA A 444 -10.43 -18.17 0.32
C ALA A 444 -9.28 -17.55 1.12
N LEU A 445 -9.30 -16.24 1.37
CA LEU A 445 -8.24 -15.55 2.09
C LEU A 445 -8.77 -15.10 3.46
N ALA A 446 -7.97 -15.29 4.51
CA ALA A 446 -8.23 -14.72 5.84
C ALA A 446 -7.04 -13.89 6.29
N LEU A 447 -7.24 -12.58 6.42
CA LEU A 447 -6.19 -11.61 6.67
C LEU A 447 -6.52 -10.86 7.96
N PHE A 448 -5.52 -10.49 8.74
CA PHE A 448 -5.75 -9.72 9.95
C PHE A 448 -4.56 -8.81 10.26
N PRO A 449 -4.79 -7.57 10.73
CA PRO A 449 -3.72 -6.66 11.12
C PRO A 449 -2.85 -7.27 12.23
N MET A 450 -1.55 -6.98 12.20
CA MET A 450 -0.64 -7.42 13.26
C MET A 450 -1.04 -6.90 14.64
N GLN A 451 -1.65 -5.71 14.70
CA GLN A 451 -2.21 -5.13 15.92
C GLN A 451 -3.18 -6.07 16.64
N ASP A 452 -4.00 -6.80 15.87
CA ASP A 452 -4.97 -7.75 16.43
C ASP A 452 -4.28 -8.99 16.99
N VAL A 453 -3.23 -9.49 16.32
CA VAL A 453 -2.42 -10.62 16.82
C VAL A 453 -1.70 -10.27 18.13
N LEU A 454 -1.20 -9.04 18.21
CA LEU A 454 -0.51 -8.50 19.37
C LEU A 454 -1.45 -8.08 20.51
N GLY A 455 -2.77 -8.08 20.27
CA GLY A 455 -3.77 -7.64 21.25
C GLY A 455 -3.58 -6.19 21.67
N LEU A 456 -3.36 -5.29 20.70
CA LEU A 456 -3.15 -3.86 20.95
C LEU A 456 -4.43 -3.05 20.80
N GLY A 457 -4.53 -1.93 21.50
CA GLY A 457 -5.67 -1.02 21.52
C GLY A 457 -5.60 0.08 20.47
N ALA A 458 -6.41 1.11 20.65
CA ALA A 458 -6.58 2.20 19.70
C ALA A 458 -5.32 3.03 19.44
N GLU A 459 -4.34 3.01 20.35
CA GLU A 459 -3.01 3.60 20.17
C GLU A 459 -2.22 2.98 19.02
N SER A 460 -2.62 1.80 18.55
CA SER A 460 -1.95 1.06 17.47
C SER A 460 -2.63 1.19 16.09
N CYS A 461 -3.69 2.01 16.00
CA CYS A 461 -4.42 2.26 14.76
C CYS A 461 -3.49 2.83 13.68
N MET A 462 -3.47 2.21 12.49
CA MET A 462 -2.58 2.61 11.41
C MET A 462 -3.05 3.88 10.72
N ASN A 463 -4.35 4.00 10.45
CA ASN A 463 -4.93 5.21 9.87
C ASN A 463 -6.33 5.46 10.43
N ARG A 464 -6.65 6.73 10.65
CA ARG A 464 -7.98 7.20 11.00
C ARG A 464 -8.50 8.06 9.86
N PRO A 465 -9.32 7.52 8.94
CA PRO A 465 -9.85 8.28 7.81
C PRO A 465 -10.48 9.61 8.24
N GLY A 466 -10.24 10.66 7.45
CA GLY A 466 -10.71 12.02 7.76
C GLY A 466 -9.85 12.82 8.75
N THR A 467 -8.80 12.23 9.31
CA THR A 467 -7.86 12.93 10.20
C THR A 467 -6.60 13.39 9.49
N ALA A 468 -5.94 14.41 10.05
CA ALA A 468 -4.81 15.08 9.42
C ALA A 468 -3.43 14.63 9.92
N THR A 469 -3.35 14.07 11.12
CA THR A 469 -2.10 13.80 11.82
C THR A 469 -2.23 12.51 12.61
N GLY A 470 -1.10 11.86 12.90
CA GLY A 470 -1.07 10.63 13.69
C GLY A 470 -1.36 9.34 12.90
N ASN A 471 -1.30 9.40 11.56
CA ASN A 471 -1.53 8.25 10.67
C ASN A 471 -0.20 7.70 10.15
N TRP A 472 -0.18 6.43 9.79
CA TRP A 472 0.92 5.69 9.15
C TRP A 472 2.18 5.53 10.01
N ILE A 473 2.15 6.03 11.24
CA ILE A 473 3.30 6.06 12.13
C ILE A 473 3.45 4.82 13.00
N TRP A 474 2.42 3.98 13.17
CA TRP A 474 2.49 2.87 14.13
C TRP A 474 3.58 1.85 13.79
N ARG A 475 4.33 1.44 14.81
CA ARG A 475 5.32 0.35 14.76
C ARG A 475 5.15 -0.55 15.97
N TYR A 476 5.38 -1.85 15.79
CA TYR A 476 5.55 -2.72 16.94
C TYR A 476 7.02 -2.75 17.36
N ARG A 477 7.27 -3.05 18.63
CA ARG A 477 8.60 -3.26 19.19
C ARG A 477 8.99 -4.73 19.12
N GLU A 478 10.29 -5.02 19.01
CA GLU A 478 10.80 -6.40 18.91
C GLU A 478 10.32 -7.28 20.08
N ASP A 479 10.19 -6.73 21.30
CA ASP A 479 9.72 -7.46 22.49
C ASP A 479 8.24 -7.87 22.44
N GLN A 480 7.47 -7.34 21.50
CA GLN A 480 6.05 -7.66 21.35
C GLN A 480 5.82 -8.90 20.48
N LEU A 481 6.80 -9.32 19.67
CA LEU A 481 6.66 -10.49 18.80
C LEU A 481 6.89 -11.78 19.59
N ASP A 482 5.81 -12.36 20.13
CA ASP A 482 5.85 -13.52 21.02
C ASP A 482 5.73 -14.87 20.25
N GLU A 483 6.58 -15.84 20.60
CA GLU A 483 6.51 -17.23 20.11
C GLU A 483 5.17 -17.90 20.46
N ALA A 484 4.54 -17.53 21.58
CA ALA A 484 3.24 -18.08 21.95
C ALA A 484 2.13 -17.63 20.99
N ALA A 485 2.19 -16.39 20.49
CA ALA A 485 1.27 -15.89 19.47
C ALA A 485 1.46 -16.64 18.14
N ALA A 486 2.70 -16.91 17.73
CA ALA A 486 3.00 -17.73 16.56
C ALA A 486 2.43 -19.15 16.71
N GLY A 487 2.63 -19.78 17.88
CA GLY A 487 2.10 -21.11 18.18
C GLY A 487 0.57 -21.16 18.11
N ARG A 488 -0.11 -20.18 18.71
CA ARG A 488 -1.58 -20.07 18.69
C ARG A 488 -2.11 -19.85 17.28
N LEU A 489 -1.49 -18.97 16.49
CA LEU A 489 -1.85 -18.78 15.07
C LEU A 489 -1.71 -20.07 14.29
N ARG A 490 -0.57 -20.79 14.44
CA ARG A 490 -0.33 -22.05 13.73
C ARG A 490 -1.38 -23.10 14.06
N GLU A 491 -1.77 -23.21 15.33
CA GLU A 491 -2.81 -24.14 15.76
C GLU A 491 -4.16 -23.82 15.10
N LEU A 492 -4.59 -22.55 15.16
CA LEU A 492 -5.86 -22.12 14.55
C LEU A 492 -5.84 -22.28 13.03
N THR A 493 -4.77 -21.86 12.36
CA THR A 493 -4.59 -22.01 10.92
C THR A 493 -4.66 -23.49 10.51
N ARG A 494 -4.03 -24.40 11.27
CA ARG A 494 -4.15 -25.85 11.03
C ARG A 494 -5.58 -26.33 11.23
N LEU A 495 -6.22 -25.93 12.32
CA LEU A 495 -7.59 -26.35 12.66
C LEU A 495 -8.59 -26.01 11.55
N TYR A 496 -8.46 -24.84 10.92
CA TYR A 496 -9.37 -24.38 9.87
C TYR A 496 -8.88 -24.64 8.44
N GLY A 497 -7.82 -25.44 8.29
CA GLY A 497 -7.30 -25.89 6.99
C GLY A 497 -6.77 -24.74 6.13
N ARG A 498 -5.92 -23.88 6.70
CA ARG A 498 -5.36 -22.68 6.05
C ARG A 498 -3.83 -22.65 6.00
N LEU A 499 -3.16 -23.76 6.29
CA LEU A 499 -1.70 -23.81 6.20
C LEU A 499 -1.25 -23.51 4.75
N PRO A 500 -0.09 -22.87 4.56
CA PRO A 500 0.46 -22.65 3.23
C PRO A 500 0.72 -23.99 2.57
N TYR A 501 0.53 -24.07 1.25
CA TYR A 501 1.00 -25.25 0.52
C TYR A 501 2.50 -25.18 0.31
N PRO A 502 3.19 -26.34 0.24
CA PRO A 502 4.54 -26.38 -0.30
C PRO A 502 4.53 -25.76 -1.70
N THR A 503 5.46 -24.86 -1.99
CA THR A 503 5.73 -24.43 -3.35
C THR A 503 6.23 -25.64 -4.16
N GLU A 504 5.54 -25.97 -5.27
CA GLU A 504 5.93 -27.05 -6.20
C GLU A 504 7.22 -26.74 -6.95
#